data_AF-A0A0P6XNB6-F1
#
_entry.id   AF-A0A0P6XNB6-F1
#
_cell.length_a   1.000
_cell.length_b   1.000
_cell.length_c   1.000
_cell.angle_alpha   90.00
_cell.angle_beta   90.00
_cell.angle_gamma   90.00
#
_symmetry.space_group_name_H-M   'P 1'
#
loop_
_entity.id
_entity.type
_entity.pdbx_description
1 polymer ?
#
loop_
_entity_poly.entity_id
_entity_poly.type
_entity_poly.pdbx_seq_one_letter_code
_entity_poly.pdbx_strand_id
1 'polypeptide(L)'
;MILGFWYKLALVWYGFSSVTLFGLYGLDKTQAITGGRRIPEKVLHLVAAVGGFPGGFLGRSLFHHKTRKPLFLFILSVSAVLHIIIWVFVFFH
;
A
#
# COMPACT_ATOMS: atom_id res chain seq x y z
N MET A 1 19.76 19.87 -8.71
CA MET A 1 20.46 18.76 -8.01
C MET A 1 19.67 18.22 -6.82
N ILE A 2 19.02 19.06 -6.01
CA ILE A 2 18.25 18.66 -4.81
C ILE A 2 16.95 17.92 -5.14
N LEU A 3 16.16 18.38 -6.13
CA LEU A 3 14.88 17.76 -6.49
C LEU A 3 15.02 16.28 -6.91
N GLY A 4 16.09 15.95 -7.65
CA GLY A 4 16.36 14.58 -8.08
C GLY A 4 16.76 13.63 -6.95
N PHE A 5 17.31 14.15 -5.85
CA PHE A 5 17.60 13.35 -4.66
C PHE A 5 16.31 12.95 -3.93
N TRP A 6 15.41 13.91 -3.71
CA TRP A 6 14.11 13.66 -3.08
C TRP A 6 13.24 12.71 -3.89
N TYR A 7 13.24 12.84 -5.22
CA TYR A 7 12.49 11.93 -6.10
C TYR A 7 12.98 10.49 -6.00
N LYS A 8 14.30 10.27 -5.99
CA LYS A 8 14.90 8.94 -5.78
C LYS A 8 14.54 8.37 -4.42
N LEU A 9 14.60 9.19 -3.37
CA LEU A 9 14.24 8.76 -2.01
C LEU A 9 12.78 8.31 -1.95
N ALA A 10 11.88 9.06 -2.58
CA ALA A 10 10.47 8.73 -2.60
C ALA A 10 10.19 7.45 -3.40
N LEU A 11 10.85 7.23 -4.54
CA LEU A 11 10.73 5.98 -5.29
C LEU A 11 11.16 4.76 -4.46
N VAL A 12 12.28 4.87 -3.74
CA VAL A 12 12.75 3.79 -2.84
C VAL A 12 11.74 3.56 -1.71
N TRP A 13 11.20 4.64 -1.13
CA TRP A 13 10.16 4.57 -0.12
C TRP A 13 8.90 3.84 -0.61
N TYR A 14 8.39 4.22 -1.78
CA TYR A 14 7.23 3.56 -2.41
C TYR A 14 7.48 2.09 -2.73
N GLY A 15 8.69 1.76 -3.20
CA GLY A 15 9.09 0.38 -3.44
C GLY A 15 9.07 -0.44 -2.16
N PHE A 16 9.70 0.07 -1.10
CA PHE A 16 9.77 -0.59 0.20
C PHE A 16 8.39 -0.76 0.85
N SER A 17 7.56 0.28 0.86
CA SER A 17 6.20 0.22 1.40
C SER A 17 5.31 -0.73 0.60
N SER A 18 5.49 -0.79 -0.74
CA SER A 18 4.75 -1.72 -1.60
C SER A 18 5.11 -3.18 -1.31
N VAL A 19 6.41 -3.49 -1.20
CA VAL A 19 6.88 -4.84 -0.86
C VAL A 19 6.41 -5.24 0.54
N THR A 20 6.46 -4.30 1.50
CA THR A 20 5.97 -4.53 2.87
C THR A 20 4.48 -4.85 2.87
N LEU A 21 3.65 -4.06 2.18
CA LEU A 21 2.21 -4.29 2.13
C LEU A 21 1.87 -5.61 1.44
N PHE A 22 2.57 -5.94 0.35
CA PHE A 22 2.43 -7.20 -0.35
C PHE A 22 2.78 -8.40 0.54
N GLY A 23 3.90 -8.32 1.26
CA GLY A 23 4.32 -9.33 2.23
C GLY A 23 3.31 -9.53 3.35
N LEU A 24 2.74 -8.43 3.89
CA LEU A 24 1.69 -8.51 4.90
C LEU A 24 0.44 -9.26 4.40
N TYR A 25 0.06 -9.10 3.13
CA TYR A 25 -1.07 -9.84 2.57
C TYR A 25 -0.76 -11.34 2.45
N GLY A 26 0.47 -11.67 2.04
CA GLY A 26 0.95 -13.05 2.00
C GLY A 26 0.98 -13.68 3.39
N LEU A 27 1.49 -12.97 4.38
CA LEU A 27 1.49 -13.41 5.78
C LEU A 27 0.08 -13.59 6.32
N ASP A 28 -0.85 -12.68 6.03
CA ASP A 28 -2.25 -12.84 6.44
C ASP A 28 -2.89 -14.09 5.82
N LYS A 29 -2.60 -14.36 4.54
CA LYS A 29 -3.08 -15.59 3.87
C LYS A 29 -2.48 -16.85 4.50
N THR A 30 -1.18 -16.87 4.76
CA THR A 30 -0.53 -18.01 5.45
C THR A 30 -1.13 -18.21 6.83
N GLN A 31 -1.33 -17.15 7.61
CA GLN A 31 -1.95 -17.24 8.93
C GLN A 31 -3.41 -17.68 8.88
N ALA A 32 -4.16 -17.33 7.83
CA ALA A 32 -5.51 -17.85 7.63
C ALA A 32 -5.55 -19.36 7.38
N ILE A 33 -4.50 -19.92 6.75
CA ILE A 33 -4.36 -21.36 6.47
C ILE A 33 -3.84 -22.11 7.69
N THR A 34 -2.84 -21.57 8.40
CA THR A 34 -2.20 -22.22 9.54
C THR A 34 -2.92 -21.99 10.88
N GLY A 35 -4.07 -21.31 10.88
CA GLY A 35 -4.83 -20.98 12.10
C GLY A 35 -4.16 -19.92 12.99
N GLY A 36 -3.25 -19.11 12.42
CA GLY A 36 -2.54 -18.04 13.12
C GLY A 36 -3.36 -16.78 13.36
N ARG A 37 -2.73 -15.76 13.95
CA ARG A 37 -3.34 -14.47 14.30
C ARG A 37 -3.42 -13.55 13.07
N ARG A 38 -4.59 -13.50 12.43
CA ARG A 38 -4.84 -12.59 11.30
C ARG A 38 -4.40 -11.15 11.57
N ILE A 39 -3.86 -10.51 10.54
CA ILE A 39 -3.34 -9.15 10.61
C ILE A 39 -4.52 -8.17 10.65
N PRO A 40 -4.52 -7.19 11.57
CA PRO A 40 -5.60 -6.21 11.65
C PRO A 40 -5.69 -5.38 10.36
N GLU A 41 -6.91 -5.15 9.87
CA GLU A 41 -7.18 -4.31 8.70
C GLU A 41 -6.56 -2.90 8.83
N LYS A 42 -6.49 -2.38 10.06
CA LYS A 42 -5.88 -1.08 10.38
C LYS A 42 -4.41 -1.00 9.96
N VAL A 43 -3.63 -2.06 10.16
CA VAL A 43 -2.19 -2.08 9.81
C VAL A 43 -2.04 -2.03 8.28
N LEU A 44 -2.85 -2.81 7.57
CA LEU A 44 -2.87 -2.85 6.11
C LEU A 44 -3.24 -1.49 5.52
N HIS A 45 -4.22 -0.81 6.11
CA HIS A 45 -4.60 0.56 5.73
C HIS A 45 -3.50 1.58 6.01
N LEU A 46 -2.81 1.48 7.14
CA LEU A 46 -1.76 2.42 7.51
C LEU A 46 -0.56 2.30 6.57
N VAL A 47 -0.14 1.07 6.23
CA VAL A 47 0.95 0.86 5.27
C VAL A 47 0.54 1.27 3.85
N ALA A 48 -0.72 1.05 3.45
CA ALA A 48 -1.24 1.61 2.20
C ALA A 48 -1.14 3.15 2.18
N ALA A 49 -1.62 3.79 3.25
CA ALA A 49 -1.64 5.25 3.43
C ALA A 49 -0.26 5.91 3.43
N VAL A 50 0.79 5.18 3.79
CA VAL A 50 2.18 5.66 3.83
C VAL A 50 2.89 5.55 2.47
N GLY A 51 2.26 4.88 1.49
CA GLY A 51 2.81 4.68 0.14
C GLY A 51 2.80 3.23 -0.32
N GLY A 52 2.25 2.30 0.47
CA GLY A 52 2.14 0.89 0.09
C GLY A 52 1.08 0.61 -0.97
N PHE A 53 0.27 1.61 -1.36
CA PHE A 53 -0.88 1.42 -2.24
C PHE A 53 -0.61 0.59 -3.52
N PRO A 54 0.52 0.73 -4.25
CA PRO A 54 0.78 -0.07 -5.45
C PRO A 54 0.90 -1.57 -5.11
N GLY A 55 1.68 -1.89 -4.08
CA GLY A 55 1.79 -3.27 -3.56
C GLY A 55 0.48 -3.79 -2.97
N GLY A 56 -0.37 -2.91 -2.45
CA GLY A 56 -1.70 -3.26 -1.94
C GLY A 56 -2.69 -3.63 -3.03
N PHE A 57 -2.65 -2.96 -4.18
CA PHE A 57 -3.46 -3.33 -5.35
C PHE A 57 -3.03 -4.68 -5.92
N LEU A 58 -1.71 -4.88 -6.07
CA LEU A 58 -1.14 -6.15 -6.51
C LEU A 58 -1.45 -7.29 -5.54
N GLY A 59 -1.26 -7.06 -4.24
CA GLY A 59 -1.57 -8.02 -3.19
C GLY A 59 -3.05 -8.39 -3.18
N ARG A 60 -3.95 -7.42 -3.37
CA ARG A 60 -5.40 -7.67 -3.39
C ARG A 60 -5.80 -8.56 -4.57
N SER A 61 -5.22 -8.31 -5.75
CA SER A 61 -5.46 -9.11 -6.95
C SER A 61 -4.88 -10.53 -6.83
N LEU A 62 -3.63 -10.66 -6.38
CA LEU A 62 -2.94 -11.95 -6.30
C LEU A 62 -3.46 -12.84 -5.17
N PHE A 63 -3.63 -12.29 -3.97
CA PHE A 63 -4.07 -13.08 -2.81
C PHE A 63 -5.59 -13.22 -2.73
N HIS A 64 -6.35 -12.58 -3.63
CA HIS A 64 -7.82 -12.50 -3.59
C HIS A 64 -8.32 -12.09 -2.18
N HIS A 65 -7.51 -11.27 -1.51
CA HIS A 65 -7.68 -10.98 -0.10
C HIS A 65 -8.79 -9.94 0.07
N LYS A 66 -9.86 -10.30 0.79
CA LYS A 66 -11.00 -9.42 1.14
C LYS A 66 -11.54 -8.58 -0.04
N THR A 67 -11.67 -9.20 -1.21
CA THR A 67 -12.31 -8.58 -2.39
C THR A 67 -13.75 -8.14 -2.13
N ARG A 68 -14.45 -8.81 -1.19
CA ARG A 68 -15.82 -8.50 -0.78
C ARG A 68 -15.97 -7.33 0.20
N LYS A 69 -14.88 -6.73 0.72
CA LYS A 69 -14.97 -5.54 1.58
C LYS A 69 -14.73 -4.27 0.76
N PRO A 70 -15.78 -3.54 0.35
CA PRO A 70 -15.64 -2.35 -0.49
C PRO A 70 -14.84 -1.24 0.20
N LEU A 71 -14.95 -1.14 1.53
CA LEU A 71 -14.20 -0.17 2.34
C LEU A 71 -12.68 -0.33 2.17
N PHE A 72 -12.21 -1.56 1.94
CA PHE A 72 -10.79 -1.82 1.78
C PHE A 72 -10.25 -1.24 0.49
N LEU A 73 -11.00 -1.42 -0.61
CA LEU A 73 -10.69 -0.79 -1.89
C LEU A 73 -10.81 0.73 -1.81
N PHE A 74 -11.83 1.24 -1.12
CA PHE A 74 -12.02 2.67 -0.95
C PHE A 74 -10.81 3.34 -0.28
N ILE A 75 -10.33 2.81 0.85
CA ILE A 75 -9.16 3.37 1.54
C ILE A 75 -7.89 3.27 0.68
N LEU A 76 -7.70 2.15 -0.03
CA LEU A 76 -6.56 1.96 -0.93
C LEU A 76 -6.58 2.97 -2.10
N SER A 77 -7.75 3.19 -2.71
CA SER A 77 -7.94 4.16 -3.79
C SER A 77 -7.78 5.59 -3.31
N VAL A 78 -8.35 5.95 -2.15
CA VAL A 78 -8.19 7.28 -1.54
C VAL A 78 -6.71 7.55 -1.24
N SER A 79 -5.98 6.58 -0.71
CA SER A 79 -4.54 6.70 -0.49
C SER A 79 -3.77 6.94 -1.79
N ALA A 80 -4.11 6.23 -2.87
CA ALA A 80 -3.48 6.44 -4.17
C ALA A 80 -3.75 7.85 -4.72
N VAL A 81 -5.01 8.29 -4.67
CA VAL A 81 -5.42 9.62 -5.13
C VAL A 81 -4.74 10.72 -4.33
N LEU A 82 -4.67 10.61 -3.01
CA LEU A 82 -3.98 11.57 -2.15
C LEU A 82 -2.50 11.72 -2.53
N HIS A 83 -1.79 10.62 -2.76
CA HIS A 83 -0.40 10.71 -3.18
C HIS A 83 -0.25 11.33 -4.57
N ILE A 84 -1.13 11.02 -5.52
CA ILE A 84 -1.12 11.65 -6.84
C ILE A 84 -1.31 13.16 -6.71
N ILE A 85 -2.27 13.61 -5.90
CA ILE A 85 -2.51 15.04 -5.65
C ILE A 85 -1.27 15.70 -5.04
N ILE A 86 -0.65 15.08 -4.03
CA ILE A 86 0.57 15.59 -3.41
C ILE A 86 1.69 15.73 -4.46
N TRP A 87 1.90 14.70 -5.28
CA TRP A 87 2.93 14.73 -6.32
C TRP A 87 2.68 15.81 -7.37
N VAL A 88 1.43 15.97 -7.82
CA VAL A 88 1.05 17.02 -8.74
C VAL A 88 1.31 18.39 -8.09
N PHE A 89 0.84 18.61 -6.87
CA PHE A 89 1.05 19.88 -6.17
C PHE A 89 2.53 20.22 -6.01
N VAL A 90 3.36 19.25 -5.60
CA VAL A 90 4.82 19.42 -5.44
C VAL A 90 5.54 19.60 -6.78
N PHE A 91 5.01 19.06 -7.88
CA PHE A 91 5.65 19.20 -9.19
C PHE A 91 5.29 20.53 -9.88
N PHE A 92 4.09 21.05 -9.62
CA PHE A 92 3.60 22.30 -10.20
C PHE A 92 3.94 23.55 -9.35
N HIS A 93 4.52 23.39 -8.16
CA HIS A 93 4.91 24.47 -7.25
C HIS A 93 6.39 24.39 -6.90
#